data_AF-A0A8T6NVC0-F1
#
_entry.id   AF-A0A8T6NVC0-F1
#
_cell.length_a   1.000
_cell.length_b   1.000
_cell.length_c   1.000
_cell.angle_alpha   90.00
_cell.angle_beta   90.00
_cell.angle_gamma   90.00
#
_symmetry.space_group_name_H-M   'P 1'
#
loop_
_entity.id
_entity.type
_entity.pdbx_description
1 polymer ?
#
loop_
_entity_poly.entity_id
_entity_poly.type
_entity_poly.pdbx_seq_one_letter_code
_entity_poly.pdbx_strand_id
1 'polypeptide(L)'
;MRYLGRHIAALAGSAAILLFFSEFYFLNEGPVLEVLATLRSAPPRVLLMLFELVLFYMLPAYVLLLALAHFRVGTLWGLFLAGALFGWATEGLFVPIVYEAIPFSFIFPSVGWHALVDVLLGWYLVRRLMRTNNLLVIVPLFVILGAVWAGWATWFWAEPDLLTPIPPEAFTRYTLVTSLLWIGGMLLLDQLGEAPFRPGVWEARLVLVVVGLLAGLMALATLPFSLLLAIPVALTLAALHRGRNAGRLAPLHEKRPAWWTYLLAPLTPATAALIYPIFFNTGQAIPTEDVTFLLLAAGTLLLIAGWVQPFLLATPHPDS
;
A
#
# COMPACT_ATOMS: atom_id res chain seq x y z
N MET A 1 -25.20 0.19 14.68
CA MET A 1 -24.11 -0.78 14.99
C MET A 1 -23.61 -1.56 13.78
N ARG A 2 -24.47 -2.21 12.96
CA ARG A 2 -24.01 -2.98 11.78
C ARG A 2 -23.17 -2.16 10.77
N TYR A 3 -23.59 -0.92 10.49
CA TYR A 3 -22.87 -0.01 9.61
C TYR A 3 -21.45 0.32 10.11
N LEU A 4 -21.32 0.66 11.39
CA LEU A 4 -20.04 0.97 12.02
C LEU A 4 -19.05 -0.21 11.94
N GLY A 5 -19.50 -1.43 12.22
CA GLY A 5 -18.64 -2.62 12.14
C GLY A 5 -18.09 -2.86 10.72
N ARG A 6 -18.93 -2.66 9.69
CA ARG A 6 -18.53 -2.84 8.29
C ARG A 6 -17.61 -1.72 7.80
N HIS A 7 -17.83 -0.50 8.27
CA HIS A 7 -16.97 0.66 8.01
C HIS A 7 -15.57 0.45 8.59
N ILE A 8 -15.49 0.02 9.86
CA ILE A 8 -14.22 -0.32 10.52
C ILE A 8 -13.55 -1.50 9.81
N ALA A 9 -14.29 -2.53 9.42
CA ALA A 9 -13.74 -3.68 8.69
C ALA A 9 -13.15 -3.27 7.32
N ALA A 10 -13.80 -2.35 6.61
CA ALA A 10 -13.26 -1.84 5.35
C ALA A 10 -11.96 -1.03 5.56
N LEU A 11 -11.92 -0.22 6.60
CA LEU A 11 -10.75 0.58 6.94
C LEU A 11 -9.58 -0.28 7.43
N ALA A 12 -9.81 -1.12 8.44
CA ALA A 12 -8.79 -2.01 9.00
C ALA A 12 -8.31 -3.06 7.98
N GLY A 13 -9.23 -3.61 7.18
CA GLY A 13 -8.87 -4.55 6.11
C GLY A 13 -8.02 -3.89 5.02
N SER A 14 -8.34 -2.65 4.62
CA SER A 14 -7.51 -1.89 3.69
C SER A 14 -6.14 -1.57 4.29
N ALA A 15 -6.10 -1.11 5.54
CA ALA A 15 -4.87 -0.82 6.27
C ALA A 15 -3.94 -2.03 6.34
N ALA A 16 -4.47 -3.21 6.70
CA ALA A 16 -3.70 -4.45 6.76
C ALA A 16 -3.13 -4.89 5.40
N ILE A 17 -3.89 -4.72 4.31
CA ILE A 17 -3.39 -5.03 2.96
C ILE A 17 -2.28 -4.05 2.57
N LEU A 18 -2.52 -2.75 2.74
CA LEU A 18 -1.57 -1.71 2.38
C LEU A 18 -0.27 -1.84 3.19
N LEU A 19 -0.39 -2.08 4.50
CA LEU A 19 0.75 -2.33 5.39
C LEU A 19 1.57 -3.55 4.95
N PHE A 20 0.93 -4.65 4.53
CA PHE A 20 1.67 -5.83 4.06
C PHE A 20 2.50 -5.57 2.80
N PHE A 21 1.97 -4.80 1.87
CA PHE A 21 2.69 -4.45 0.63
C PHE A 21 3.65 -3.26 0.77
N SER A 22 3.52 -2.49 1.86
CA SER A 22 4.43 -1.39 2.16
C SER A 22 5.86 -1.86 2.42
N GLU A 23 6.80 -0.92 2.30
CA GLU A 23 8.21 -1.16 2.61
C GLU A 23 8.47 -1.76 3.99
N PHE A 24 7.65 -1.43 4.99
CA PHE A 24 7.81 -1.94 6.35
C PHE A 24 7.77 -3.46 6.46
N TYR A 25 7.06 -4.16 5.56
CA TYR A 25 7.06 -5.62 5.55
C TYR A 25 7.56 -6.24 4.25
N PHE A 26 7.31 -5.60 3.12
CA PHE A 26 7.68 -6.16 1.83
C PHE A 26 9.16 -5.88 1.49
N LEU A 27 9.74 -4.77 1.98
CA LEU A 27 11.15 -4.39 1.81
C LEU A 27 12.06 -4.82 2.98
N ASN A 28 11.50 -5.40 4.03
CA ASN A 28 12.22 -5.76 5.26
C ASN A 28 12.85 -4.59 6.03
N GLU A 29 12.20 -3.44 6.05
CA GLU A 29 12.66 -2.29 6.84
C GLU A 29 12.42 -2.48 8.35
N GLY A 30 12.87 -1.49 9.15
CA GLY A 30 12.94 -1.48 10.62
C GLY A 30 11.94 -2.38 11.37
N PRO A 31 10.62 -2.32 11.11
CA PRO A 31 9.63 -3.17 11.77
C PRO A 31 9.90 -4.68 11.65
N VAL A 32 10.55 -5.16 10.59
CA VAL A 32 10.89 -6.58 10.41
C VAL A 32 11.85 -7.08 11.49
N LEU A 33 12.86 -6.28 11.85
CA LEU A 33 13.77 -6.65 12.93
C LEU A 33 13.04 -6.77 14.27
N GLU A 34 12.10 -5.88 14.54
CA GLU A 34 11.28 -5.92 15.75
C GLU A 34 10.31 -7.11 15.73
N VAL A 35 9.69 -7.42 14.59
CA VAL A 35 8.85 -8.62 14.42
C VAL A 35 9.68 -9.88 14.68
N LEU A 36 10.87 -9.99 14.08
CA LEU A 36 11.76 -11.14 14.26
C LEU A 36 12.23 -11.29 15.71
N ALA A 37 12.64 -10.18 16.34
CA ALA A 37 13.04 -10.16 17.75
C ALA A 37 11.89 -10.59 18.66
N THR A 38 10.68 -10.11 18.39
CA THR A 38 9.45 -10.47 19.14
C THR A 38 9.06 -11.92 18.91
N LEU A 39 9.15 -12.43 17.68
CA LEU A 39 8.92 -13.84 17.38
C LEU A 39 9.89 -14.77 18.10
N ARG A 40 11.13 -14.32 18.33
CA ARG A 40 12.14 -15.09 19.06
C ARG A 40 11.93 -15.06 20.57
N SER A 41 11.58 -13.90 21.12
CA SER A 41 11.56 -13.66 22.58
C SER A 41 10.17 -13.82 23.22
N ALA A 42 9.11 -13.44 22.52
CA ALA A 42 7.74 -13.44 23.02
C ALA A 42 6.72 -13.64 21.87
N PRO A 43 6.66 -14.84 21.24
CA PRO A 43 5.87 -15.06 20.02
C PRO A 43 4.42 -14.55 20.06
N PRO A 44 3.63 -14.74 21.15
CA PRO A 44 2.26 -14.23 21.19
C PRO A 44 2.14 -12.70 21.08
N ARG A 45 3.18 -11.94 21.49
CA ARG A 45 3.18 -10.47 21.42
C ARG A 45 3.27 -9.94 19.99
N VAL A 46 3.71 -10.76 19.04
CA VAL A 46 3.77 -10.35 17.62
C VAL A 46 2.39 -9.93 17.12
N LEU A 47 1.32 -10.59 17.57
CA LEU A 47 -0.05 -10.26 17.13
C LEU A 47 -0.47 -8.87 17.61
N LEU A 48 -0.05 -8.46 18.82
CA LEU A 48 -0.32 -7.13 19.35
C LEU A 48 0.45 -6.07 18.55
N MET A 49 1.72 -6.31 18.27
CA MET A 49 2.56 -5.42 17.45
C MET A 49 1.98 -5.26 16.03
N LEU A 50 1.59 -6.36 15.37
CA LEU A 50 0.95 -6.29 14.05
C LEU A 50 -0.37 -5.51 14.10
N PHE A 51 -1.15 -5.68 15.16
CA PHE A 51 -2.39 -4.94 15.37
C PHE A 51 -2.14 -3.44 15.56
N GLU A 52 -1.15 -3.06 16.37
CA GLU A 52 -0.74 -1.66 16.54
C GLU A 52 -0.33 -1.04 15.21
N LEU A 53 0.48 -1.73 14.40
CA LEU A 53 0.88 -1.26 13.08
C LEU A 53 -0.31 -1.10 12.12
N VAL A 54 -1.31 -1.99 12.19
CA VAL A 54 -2.57 -1.80 11.45
C VAL A 54 -3.29 -0.54 11.90
N LEU A 55 -3.37 -0.27 13.21
CA LEU A 55 -4.01 0.94 13.73
C LEU A 55 -3.31 2.21 13.23
N PHE A 56 -1.97 2.22 13.16
CA PHE A 56 -1.23 3.31 12.53
C PHE A 56 -1.59 3.45 11.05
N TYR A 57 -1.60 2.35 10.30
CA TYR A 57 -1.95 2.34 8.87
C TYR A 57 -3.41 2.67 8.56
N MET A 58 -4.31 2.61 9.54
CA MET A 58 -5.70 3.03 9.33
C MET A 58 -5.78 4.51 8.96
N LEU A 59 -4.86 5.37 9.40
CA LEU A 59 -4.89 6.79 9.06
C LEU A 59 -4.61 7.08 7.57
N PRO A 60 -3.47 6.65 6.97
CA PRO A 60 -3.26 6.83 5.54
C PRO A 60 -4.24 6.01 4.70
N ALA A 61 -4.64 4.80 5.14
CA ALA A 61 -5.69 4.04 4.45
C ALA A 61 -7.03 4.81 4.43
N TYR A 62 -7.33 5.59 5.47
CA TYR A 62 -8.49 6.47 5.47
C TYR A 62 -8.38 7.54 4.38
N VAL A 63 -7.21 8.16 4.20
CA VAL A 63 -6.96 9.15 3.14
C VAL A 63 -7.25 8.54 1.77
N LEU A 64 -6.78 7.32 1.51
CA LEU A 64 -7.09 6.58 0.28
C LEU A 64 -8.61 6.41 0.09
N LEU A 65 -9.28 5.81 1.07
CA LEU A 65 -10.71 5.48 0.96
C LEU A 65 -11.58 6.74 0.87
N LEU A 66 -11.20 7.81 1.58
CA LEU A 66 -11.83 9.12 1.48
C LEU A 66 -11.67 9.70 0.07
N ALA A 67 -10.48 9.65 -0.53
CA ALA A 67 -10.25 10.13 -1.89
C ALA A 67 -11.08 9.34 -2.91
N LEU A 68 -11.09 8.00 -2.81
CA LEU A 68 -11.90 7.13 -3.67
C LEU A 68 -13.40 7.47 -3.57
N ALA A 69 -13.91 7.66 -2.35
CA ALA A 69 -15.31 7.97 -2.10
C ALA A 69 -15.70 9.39 -2.53
N HIS A 70 -14.90 10.39 -2.16
CA HIS A 70 -15.18 11.81 -2.41
C HIS A 70 -15.09 12.15 -3.90
N PHE A 71 -14.02 11.72 -4.57
CA PHE A 71 -13.82 11.98 -6.00
C PHE A 71 -14.51 10.97 -6.90
N ARG A 72 -15.15 9.93 -6.33
CA ARG A 72 -15.84 8.86 -7.08
C ARG A 72 -14.94 8.28 -8.16
N VAL A 73 -13.75 7.85 -7.72
CA VAL A 73 -12.69 7.36 -8.61
C VAL A 73 -13.18 6.16 -9.41
N GLY A 74 -13.20 6.32 -10.74
CA GLY A 74 -13.71 5.33 -11.70
C GLY A 74 -12.70 4.92 -12.78
N THR A 75 -11.42 5.28 -12.65
CA THR A 75 -10.36 4.89 -13.61
C THR A 75 -9.11 4.41 -12.88
N LEU A 76 -8.23 3.70 -13.59
CA LEU A 76 -6.91 3.33 -13.04
C LEU A 76 -6.04 4.55 -12.74
N TRP A 77 -6.14 5.60 -13.56
CA TRP A 77 -5.45 6.88 -13.33
C TRP A 77 -5.91 7.54 -12.03
N GLY A 78 -7.23 7.60 -11.80
CA GLY A 78 -7.76 8.13 -10.54
C GLY A 78 -7.38 7.27 -9.34
N LEU A 79 -7.30 5.95 -9.51
CA LEU A 79 -6.86 5.05 -8.42
C LEU A 79 -5.37 5.26 -8.10
N PHE A 80 -4.53 5.40 -9.12
CA PHE A 80 -3.12 5.73 -8.96
C PHE A 80 -2.92 7.06 -8.23
N LEU A 81 -3.64 8.12 -8.64
CA LEU A 81 -3.60 9.43 -7.99
C LEU A 81 -4.10 9.40 -6.54
N ALA A 82 -5.16 8.63 -6.25
CA ALA A 82 -5.59 8.40 -4.87
C ALA A 82 -4.53 7.62 -4.07
N GLY A 83 -3.81 6.71 -4.73
CA GLY A 83 -2.66 6.02 -4.15
C GLY A 83 -1.46 6.93 -3.88
N ALA A 84 -1.25 7.98 -4.69
CA ALA A 84 -0.24 8.99 -4.40
C ALA A 84 -0.57 9.77 -3.12
N LEU A 85 -1.84 10.14 -2.90
CA LEU A 85 -2.28 10.75 -1.64
C LEU A 85 -2.08 9.82 -0.44
N PHE A 86 -2.31 8.52 -0.62
CA PHE A 86 -2.00 7.51 0.40
C PHE A 86 -0.52 7.49 0.73
N GLY A 87 0.36 7.40 -0.27
CA GLY A 87 1.79 7.32 -0.04
C GLY A 87 2.39 8.58 0.60
N TRP A 88 1.99 9.78 0.17
CA TRP A 88 2.38 11.00 0.88
C TRP A 88 1.83 11.07 2.30
N ALA A 89 0.69 10.42 2.60
CA ALA A 89 0.21 10.32 3.97
C ALA A 89 1.03 9.30 4.78
N THR A 90 1.44 8.17 4.20
CA THR A 90 2.31 7.20 4.88
C THR A 90 3.64 7.84 5.28
N GLU A 91 4.31 8.48 4.32
CA GLU A 91 5.63 9.11 4.50
C GLU A 91 5.54 10.50 5.17
N GLY A 92 4.42 11.21 5.02
CA GLY A 92 4.28 12.55 5.61
C GLY A 92 3.91 12.53 7.09
N LEU A 93 3.31 11.44 7.57
CA LEU A 93 2.71 11.39 8.91
C LEU A 93 3.54 10.61 9.92
N PHE A 94 4.25 9.56 9.49
CA PHE A 94 4.93 8.64 10.40
C PHE A 94 6.44 8.57 10.18
N VAL A 95 6.86 8.48 8.92
CA VAL A 95 8.27 8.29 8.55
C VAL A 95 8.65 9.42 7.60
N PRO A 96 9.28 10.52 8.06
CA PRO A 96 9.37 11.79 7.35
C PRO A 96 10.25 11.77 6.08
N ILE A 97 10.48 10.61 5.46
CA ILE A 97 11.28 10.41 4.23
C ILE A 97 10.80 11.33 3.12
N VAL A 98 9.48 11.57 2.99
CA VAL A 98 8.93 12.51 1.99
C VAL A 98 9.57 13.91 2.07
N TYR A 99 10.15 14.28 3.21
CA TYR A 99 10.79 15.57 3.44
C TYR A 99 12.33 15.54 3.38
N GLU A 100 12.96 14.37 3.25
CA GLU A 100 14.42 14.23 3.40
C GLU A 100 15.20 14.51 2.10
N ALA A 101 14.64 14.16 0.93
CA ALA A 101 15.34 14.22 -0.35
C ALA A 101 14.50 14.89 -1.46
N ILE A 102 13.97 16.08 -1.18
CA ILE A 102 13.08 16.83 -2.09
C ILE A 102 13.83 17.21 -3.39
N PRO A 103 13.27 16.99 -4.60
CA PRO A 103 11.92 16.49 -4.89
C PRO A 103 11.81 14.97 -5.10
N PHE A 104 12.92 14.23 -5.04
CA PHE A 104 12.92 12.78 -5.28
C PHE A 104 12.03 12.04 -4.27
N SER A 105 12.08 12.45 -3.00
CA SER A 105 11.26 11.89 -1.92
C SER A 105 9.75 12.07 -2.10
N PHE A 106 9.33 13.05 -2.92
CA PHE A 106 7.91 13.20 -3.29
C PHE A 106 7.45 12.10 -4.23
N ILE A 107 8.36 11.47 -4.95
CA ILE A 107 8.04 10.40 -5.90
C ILE A 107 8.42 9.04 -5.34
N PHE A 108 9.60 8.85 -4.77
CA PHE A 108 10.02 7.56 -4.21
C PHE A 108 10.40 7.74 -2.73
N PRO A 109 9.86 6.94 -1.80
CA PRO A 109 8.93 5.82 -2.01
C PRO A 109 7.47 6.24 -2.21
N SER A 110 7.10 7.46 -1.79
CA SER A 110 5.73 8.01 -1.77
C SER A 110 4.79 7.57 -2.91
N VAL A 111 5.19 7.73 -4.17
CA VAL A 111 4.36 7.41 -5.34
C VAL A 111 4.80 6.12 -6.01
N GLY A 112 6.10 5.98 -6.27
CA GLY A 112 6.69 4.84 -6.95
C GLY A 112 6.50 3.53 -6.20
N TRP A 113 6.51 3.55 -4.86
CA TRP A 113 6.19 2.39 -4.05
C TRP A 113 4.70 2.34 -3.73
N HIS A 114 4.18 3.24 -2.89
CA HIS A 114 2.84 3.06 -2.32
C HIS A 114 1.71 3.11 -3.34
N ALA A 115 1.79 3.97 -4.37
CA ALA A 115 0.72 4.01 -5.37
C ALA A 115 0.76 2.77 -6.28
N LEU A 116 1.96 2.35 -6.72
CA LEU A 116 2.13 1.22 -7.63
C LEU A 116 2.01 -0.14 -6.95
N VAL A 117 2.72 -0.33 -5.84
CA VAL A 117 2.84 -1.60 -5.13
C VAL A 117 1.68 -1.74 -4.16
N ASP A 118 1.55 -0.86 -3.17
CA ASP A 118 0.53 -1.03 -2.13
C ASP A 118 -0.89 -0.94 -2.70
N VAL A 119 -1.17 0.11 -3.47
CA VAL A 119 -2.53 0.40 -3.94
C VAL A 119 -2.87 -0.35 -5.23
N LEU A 120 -2.11 -0.19 -6.30
CA LEU A 120 -2.45 -0.82 -7.59
C LEU A 120 -2.23 -2.34 -7.57
N LEU A 121 -1.08 -2.82 -7.13
CA LEU A 121 -0.79 -4.26 -7.08
C LEU A 121 -1.52 -4.93 -5.90
N GLY A 122 -1.25 -4.50 -4.67
CA GLY A 122 -1.74 -5.15 -3.45
C GLY A 122 -3.23 -4.98 -3.21
N TRP A 123 -3.68 -3.74 -3.06
CA TRP A 123 -5.07 -3.45 -2.68
C TRP A 123 -6.07 -3.66 -3.83
N TYR A 124 -5.67 -3.41 -5.08
CA TYR A 124 -6.56 -3.52 -6.23
C TYR A 124 -6.36 -4.79 -7.07
N LEU A 125 -5.17 -5.00 -7.66
CA LEU A 125 -4.97 -6.06 -8.65
C LEU A 125 -5.13 -7.46 -8.06
N VAL A 126 -4.50 -7.75 -6.92
CA VAL A 126 -4.65 -9.05 -6.24
C VAL A 126 -6.13 -9.35 -6.01
N ARG A 127 -6.82 -8.40 -5.38
CA ARG A 127 -8.24 -8.51 -5.05
C ARG A 127 -9.11 -8.66 -6.30
N ARG A 128 -8.80 -7.95 -7.38
CA ARG A 128 -9.48 -8.08 -8.67
C ARG A 128 -9.30 -9.49 -9.26
N LEU A 129 -8.07 -9.99 -9.30
CA LEU A 129 -7.76 -11.29 -9.89
C LEU A 129 -8.36 -12.44 -9.08
N MET A 130 -8.42 -12.35 -7.74
CA MET A 130 -9.12 -13.32 -6.91
C MET A 130 -10.61 -13.43 -7.26
N ARG A 131 -11.26 -12.34 -7.70
CA ARG A 131 -12.69 -12.34 -8.09
C ARG A 131 -12.98 -13.04 -9.42
N THR A 132 -11.94 -13.33 -10.21
CA THR A 132 -12.08 -14.14 -11.42
C THR A 132 -12.45 -15.59 -11.08
N ASN A 133 -12.16 -16.05 -9.85
CA ASN A 133 -12.33 -17.44 -9.41
C ASN A 133 -11.68 -18.45 -10.38
N ASN A 134 -10.61 -18.05 -11.09
CA ASN A 134 -9.90 -18.88 -12.04
C ASN A 134 -8.55 -19.32 -11.45
N LEU A 135 -8.39 -20.63 -11.22
CA LEU A 135 -7.15 -21.20 -10.67
C LEU A 135 -5.91 -20.88 -11.50
N LEU A 136 -6.05 -20.85 -12.83
CA LEU A 136 -4.95 -20.54 -13.76
C LEU A 136 -4.49 -19.09 -13.67
N VAL A 137 -5.27 -18.23 -13.03
CA VAL A 137 -4.90 -16.83 -12.77
C VAL A 137 -4.40 -16.67 -11.33
N ILE A 138 -5.12 -17.25 -10.37
CA ILE A 138 -4.89 -17.03 -8.94
C ILE A 138 -3.64 -17.76 -8.45
N VAL A 139 -3.39 -19.00 -8.91
CA VAL A 139 -2.21 -19.76 -8.48
C VAL A 139 -0.92 -19.08 -8.98
N PRO A 140 -0.76 -18.75 -10.28
CA PRO A 140 0.43 -18.03 -10.72
C PRO A 140 0.61 -16.68 -10.05
N LEU A 141 -0.49 -15.93 -9.80
CA LEU A 141 -0.42 -14.67 -9.06
C LEU A 141 0.28 -14.85 -7.70
N PHE A 142 -0.20 -15.78 -6.86
CA PHE A 142 0.36 -15.95 -5.52
C PHE A 142 1.78 -16.53 -5.53
N VAL A 143 2.09 -17.43 -6.47
CA VAL A 143 3.45 -17.96 -6.67
C VAL A 143 4.41 -16.85 -7.10
N ILE A 144 4.05 -16.04 -8.09
CA ILE A 144 4.88 -14.93 -8.57
C ILE A 144 5.09 -13.91 -7.45
N LEU A 145 4.03 -13.54 -6.71
CA LEU A 145 4.17 -12.65 -5.56
C LEU A 145 5.15 -13.19 -4.51
N GLY A 146 5.09 -14.49 -4.20
CA GLY A 146 6.02 -15.11 -3.26
C GLY A 146 7.47 -15.11 -3.78
N ALA A 147 7.66 -15.41 -5.06
CA ALA A 147 8.97 -15.40 -5.69
C ALA A 147 9.58 -14.00 -5.74
N VAL A 148 8.78 -12.99 -6.10
CA VAL A 148 9.17 -11.59 -6.06
C VAL A 148 9.54 -11.20 -4.63
N TRP A 149 8.72 -11.53 -3.63
CA TRP A 149 9.00 -11.20 -2.23
C TRP A 149 10.30 -11.84 -1.71
N ALA A 150 10.58 -13.10 -2.08
CA ALA A 150 11.84 -13.75 -1.72
C ALA A 150 13.07 -13.01 -2.29
N GLY A 151 13.00 -12.62 -3.57
CA GLY A 151 14.06 -11.82 -4.17
C GLY A 151 14.17 -10.43 -3.52
N TRP A 152 13.02 -9.80 -3.27
CA TRP A 152 12.94 -8.48 -2.67
C TRP A 152 13.49 -8.43 -1.24
N ALA A 153 13.32 -9.52 -0.49
CA ALA A 153 13.82 -9.64 0.87
C ALA A 153 15.36 -9.56 1.00
N THR A 154 16.08 -9.55 -0.13
CA THR A 154 17.53 -9.36 -0.21
C THR A 154 17.95 -7.88 -0.24
N TRP A 155 16.99 -6.96 -0.22
CA TRP A 155 17.20 -5.54 -0.51
C TRP A 155 18.35 -4.90 0.27
N PHE A 156 18.33 -5.03 1.59
CA PHE A 156 19.31 -4.41 2.47
C PHE A 156 20.60 -5.23 2.67
N TRP A 157 20.81 -6.31 1.91
CA TRP A 157 22.04 -7.11 2.05
C TRP A 157 23.30 -6.36 1.60
N ALA A 158 23.14 -5.38 0.70
CA ALA A 158 24.22 -4.50 0.28
C ALA A 158 24.62 -3.48 1.37
N GLU A 159 23.79 -3.32 2.39
CA GLU A 159 23.99 -2.39 3.51
C GLU A 159 23.93 -3.15 4.85
N PRO A 160 24.96 -3.94 5.19
CA PRO A 160 24.94 -4.83 6.35
C PRO A 160 24.74 -4.10 7.68
N ASP A 161 25.09 -2.81 7.73
CA ASP A 161 24.90 -1.93 8.89
C ASP A 161 23.42 -1.61 9.14
N LEU A 162 22.58 -1.64 8.10
CA LEU A 162 21.13 -1.48 8.20
C LEU A 162 20.43 -2.80 8.50
N LEU A 163 20.76 -3.86 7.76
CA LEU A 163 20.15 -5.17 7.95
C LEU A 163 21.07 -6.32 7.53
N THR A 164 21.47 -7.14 8.51
CA THR A 164 22.15 -8.40 8.22
C THR A 164 21.18 -9.39 7.54
N PRO A 165 21.66 -10.21 6.59
CA PRO A 165 20.83 -11.25 5.96
C PRO A 165 20.08 -12.12 6.98
N ILE A 166 18.76 -12.21 6.83
CA ILE A 166 17.90 -12.95 7.74
C ILE A 166 18.09 -14.46 7.51
N PRO A 167 18.35 -15.29 8.54
CA PRO A 167 18.42 -16.73 8.34
C PRO A 167 17.12 -17.31 7.74
N PRO A 168 17.19 -18.30 6.82
CA PRO A 168 15.99 -18.79 6.12
C PRO A 168 14.85 -19.27 7.02
N GLU A 169 15.17 -19.86 8.17
CA GLU A 169 14.17 -20.26 9.16
C GLU A 169 13.43 -19.06 9.76
N ALA A 170 14.18 -18.00 10.10
CA ALA A 170 13.61 -16.77 10.64
C ALA A 170 12.76 -16.06 9.58
N PHE A 171 13.24 -16.00 8.34
CA PHE A 171 12.48 -15.47 7.21
C PHE A 171 11.17 -16.25 6.97
N THR A 172 11.21 -17.58 7.05
CA THR A 172 10.00 -18.43 6.91
C THR A 172 8.96 -18.11 7.98
N ARG A 173 9.36 -17.98 9.25
CA ARG A 173 8.44 -17.62 10.34
C ARG A 173 7.86 -16.22 10.13
N TYR A 174 8.71 -15.28 9.73
CA TYR A 174 8.33 -13.91 9.43
C TYR A 174 7.26 -13.85 8.32
N THR A 175 7.53 -14.46 7.16
CA THR A 175 6.61 -14.40 6.01
C THR A 175 5.27 -15.06 6.31
N LEU A 176 5.25 -16.17 7.04
CA LEU A 176 4.02 -16.83 7.48
C LEU A 176 3.19 -15.91 8.37
N VAL A 177 3.81 -15.30 9.38
CA VAL A 177 3.11 -14.47 10.37
C VAL A 177 2.57 -13.18 9.77
N THR A 178 3.35 -12.47 8.95
CA THR A 178 2.87 -11.25 8.28
C THR A 178 1.84 -11.56 7.19
N SER A 179 1.92 -12.72 6.53
CA SER A 179 0.89 -13.14 5.57
C SER A 179 -0.46 -13.44 6.23
N LEU A 180 -0.49 -13.87 7.50
CA LEU A 180 -1.76 -14.03 8.23
C LEU A 180 -2.48 -12.68 8.39
N LEU A 181 -1.72 -11.60 8.66
CA LEU A 181 -2.26 -10.24 8.73
C LEU A 181 -2.88 -9.83 7.39
N TRP A 182 -2.17 -10.06 6.29
CA TRP A 182 -2.63 -9.74 4.95
C TRP A 182 -3.88 -10.52 4.53
N ILE A 183 -3.86 -11.84 4.73
CA ILE A 183 -5.00 -12.72 4.42
C ILE A 183 -6.21 -12.30 5.28
N GLY A 184 -5.98 -12.03 6.57
CA GLY A 184 -6.98 -11.47 7.47
C GLY A 184 -7.54 -10.14 6.96
N GLY A 185 -6.67 -9.23 6.51
CA GLY A 185 -7.05 -7.95 5.92
C GLY A 185 -7.94 -8.09 4.67
N MET A 186 -7.57 -9.01 3.76
CA MET A 186 -8.39 -9.33 2.59
C MET A 186 -9.75 -9.90 2.99
N LEU A 187 -9.81 -10.83 3.95
CA LEU A 187 -11.07 -11.39 4.45
C LEU A 187 -11.95 -10.32 5.12
N LEU A 188 -11.36 -9.48 5.99
CA LEU A 188 -12.04 -8.37 6.65
C LEU A 188 -12.66 -7.43 5.62
N LEU A 189 -11.87 -6.98 4.64
CA LEU A 189 -12.32 -6.03 3.64
C LEU A 189 -13.36 -6.62 2.67
N ASP A 190 -13.14 -7.85 2.18
CA ASP A 190 -13.98 -8.41 1.11
C ASP A 190 -15.22 -9.15 1.63
N GLN A 191 -15.19 -9.69 2.85
CA GLN A 191 -16.33 -10.44 3.42
C GLN A 191 -17.13 -9.63 4.42
N LEU A 192 -16.45 -8.81 5.24
CA LEU A 192 -17.07 -8.06 6.33
C LEU A 192 -17.19 -6.56 6.03
N GLY A 193 -16.33 -6.01 5.17
CA GLY A 193 -16.36 -4.62 4.74
C GLY A 193 -17.61 -4.29 3.93
N GLU A 194 -18.06 -3.03 4.04
CA GLU A 194 -19.07 -2.46 3.16
C GLU A 194 -18.42 -1.69 2.02
N ALA A 195 -19.04 -1.75 0.85
CA ALA A 195 -18.72 -0.85 -0.25
C ALA A 195 -20.03 -0.29 -0.82
N PRO A 196 -20.08 1.03 -1.08
CA PRO A 196 -18.97 1.99 -1.00
C PRO A 196 -18.69 2.52 0.43
N PHE A 197 -17.40 2.77 0.73
CA PHE A 197 -16.97 3.53 1.90
C PHE A 197 -17.59 4.94 1.86
N ARG A 198 -18.28 5.36 2.91
CA ARG A 198 -19.03 6.62 2.96
C ARG A 198 -18.73 7.33 4.28
N PRO A 199 -17.62 8.07 4.35
CA PRO A 199 -17.23 8.74 5.59
C PRO A 199 -18.24 9.83 5.95
N GLY A 200 -18.53 9.97 7.25
CA GLY A 200 -19.30 11.10 7.74
C GLY A 200 -18.55 12.41 7.51
N VAL A 201 -19.26 13.52 7.28
CA VAL A 201 -18.58 14.82 7.03
C VAL A 201 -17.70 15.23 8.21
N TRP A 202 -18.16 15.03 9.44
CA TRP A 202 -17.39 15.34 10.65
C TRP A 202 -16.21 14.39 10.87
N GLU A 203 -16.40 13.11 10.54
CA GLU A 203 -15.35 12.10 10.58
C GLU A 203 -14.22 12.47 9.60
N ALA A 204 -14.56 12.76 8.35
CA ALA A 204 -13.61 13.17 7.33
C ALA A 204 -12.88 14.46 7.73
N ARG A 205 -13.59 15.47 8.25
CA ARG A 205 -12.97 16.72 8.73
C ARG A 205 -12.01 16.47 9.88
N LEU A 206 -12.41 15.67 10.87
CA LEU A 206 -11.55 15.35 12.01
C LEU A 206 -10.28 14.64 11.54
N VAL A 207 -10.41 13.63 10.68
CA VAL A 207 -9.25 12.91 10.14
C VAL A 207 -8.35 13.84 9.33
N LEU A 208 -8.90 14.70 8.47
CA LEU A 208 -8.10 15.65 7.70
C LEU A 208 -7.39 16.68 8.59
N VAL A 209 -8.00 17.11 9.70
CA VAL A 209 -7.33 17.97 10.69
C VAL A 209 -6.18 17.22 11.36
N VAL A 210 -6.40 15.98 11.80
CA VAL A 210 -5.34 15.15 12.40
C VAL A 210 -4.19 14.93 11.42
N VAL A 211 -4.49 14.56 10.18
CA VAL A 211 -3.50 14.39 9.09
C VAL A 211 -2.75 15.70 8.85
N GLY A 212 -3.45 16.83 8.74
CA GLY A 212 -2.82 18.14 8.53
C GLY A 212 -1.93 18.58 9.69
N LEU A 213 -2.34 18.33 10.94
CA LEU A 213 -1.54 18.63 12.12
C LEU A 213 -0.28 17.77 12.20
N LEU A 214 -0.41 16.46 12.02
CA LEU A 214 0.74 15.54 12.02
C LEU A 214 1.72 15.86 10.89
N ALA A 215 1.22 16.01 9.67
CA ALA A 215 2.05 16.41 8.52
C ALA A 215 2.75 17.75 8.77
N GLY A 216 2.02 18.74 9.34
CA GLY A 216 2.59 20.02 9.72
C GLY A 216 3.73 19.88 10.72
N LEU A 217 3.52 19.11 11.80
CA LEU A 217 4.54 18.86 12.83
C LEU A 217 5.79 18.18 12.25
N MET A 218 5.62 17.16 11.40
CA MET A 218 6.73 16.45 10.76
C MET A 218 7.47 17.36 9.76
N ALA A 219 6.74 18.20 9.03
CA ALA A 219 7.29 19.13 8.04
C ALA A 219 8.07 20.30 8.66
N LEU A 220 7.86 20.64 9.95
CA LEU A 220 8.51 21.79 10.61
C LEU A 220 10.04 21.68 10.56
N ALA A 221 10.57 20.46 10.73
CA ALA A 221 12.02 20.21 10.76
C ALA A 221 12.71 20.47 9.41
N THR A 222 11.94 20.52 8.32
CA THR A 222 12.43 20.54 6.93
C THR A 222 11.92 21.75 6.14
N LEU A 223 11.40 22.76 6.86
CA LEU A 223 11.00 24.03 6.26
C LEU A 223 12.21 24.79 5.67
N PRO A 224 12.02 25.56 4.57
CA PRO A 224 10.75 25.79 3.88
C PRO A 224 10.42 24.73 2.81
N PHE A 225 11.35 23.82 2.51
CA PHE A 225 11.25 22.92 1.35
C PHE A 225 10.06 21.97 1.44
N SER A 226 9.68 21.53 2.64
CA SER A 226 8.50 20.69 2.86
C SER A 226 7.19 21.31 2.36
N LEU A 227 7.10 22.64 2.24
CA LEU A 227 5.94 23.32 1.66
C LEU A 227 5.75 23.02 0.17
N LEU A 228 6.81 22.62 -0.53
CA LEU A 228 6.73 22.25 -1.95
C LEU A 228 5.84 21.03 -2.19
N LEU A 229 5.63 20.17 -1.18
CA LEU A 229 4.71 19.01 -1.25
C LEU A 229 3.26 19.43 -1.50
N ALA A 230 2.88 20.66 -1.10
CA ALA A 230 1.55 21.19 -1.37
C ALA A 230 1.24 21.28 -2.87
N ILE A 231 2.26 21.47 -3.72
CA ILE A 231 2.10 21.59 -5.18
C ILE A 231 1.61 20.27 -5.79
N PRO A 232 2.34 19.13 -5.69
CA PRO A 232 1.88 17.86 -6.26
C PRO A 232 0.59 17.35 -5.60
N VAL A 233 0.35 17.64 -4.31
CA VAL A 233 -0.93 17.34 -3.65
C VAL A 233 -2.07 18.12 -4.30
N ALA A 234 -1.92 19.44 -4.49
CA ALA A 234 -2.95 20.28 -5.12
C ALA A 234 -3.23 19.85 -6.56
N LEU A 235 -2.19 19.55 -7.36
CA LEU A 235 -2.35 19.03 -8.73
C LEU A 235 -3.09 17.70 -8.74
N THR A 236 -2.79 16.81 -7.80
CA THR A 236 -3.46 15.51 -7.65
C THR A 236 -4.93 15.68 -7.30
N LEU A 237 -5.26 16.56 -6.35
CA LEU A 237 -6.64 16.87 -5.98
C LEU A 237 -7.42 17.51 -7.14
N ALA A 238 -6.79 18.42 -7.89
CA ALA A 238 -7.40 19.05 -9.06
C ALA A 238 -7.69 18.02 -10.18
N ALA A 239 -6.72 17.13 -10.47
CA ALA A 239 -6.88 16.07 -11.46
C ALA A 239 -7.96 15.06 -11.05
N LEU A 240 -8.00 14.64 -9.77
CA LEU A 240 -9.06 13.79 -9.22
C LEU A 240 -10.43 14.46 -9.30
N HIS A 241 -10.51 15.75 -8.97
CA HIS A 241 -11.75 16.53 -9.09
C HIS A 241 -12.23 16.60 -10.53
N ARG A 242 -11.32 16.84 -11.49
CA ARG A 242 -11.66 16.91 -12.91
C ARG A 242 -12.09 15.54 -13.46
N GLY A 243 -11.41 14.47 -13.06
CA GLY A 243 -11.66 13.09 -13.47
C GLY A 243 -12.80 12.39 -12.70
N ARG A 244 -13.52 13.11 -11.83
CA ARG A 244 -14.62 12.52 -11.04
C ARG A 244 -15.69 11.92 -11.92
N ASN A 245 -16.21 10.75 -11.55
CA ASN A 245 -17.18 9.97 -12.34
C ASN A 245 -16.70 9.54 -13.75
N ALA A 246 -15.42 9.71 -14.10
CA ALA A 246 -14.91 9.22 -15.37
C ALA A 246 -14.74 7.69 -15.33
N GLY A 247 -15.11 7.03 -16.42
CA GLY A 247 -14.92 5.59 -16.62
C GLY A 247 -15.71 4.68 -15.66
N ARG A 248 -15.42 3.39 -15.75
CA ARG A 248 -15.93 2.36 -14.84
C ARG A 248 -14.80 1.41 -14.49
N LEU A 249 -14.04 1.74 -13.45
CA LEU A 249 -13.06 0.85 -12.86
C LEU A 249 -13.80 -0.40 -12.41
N ALA A 250 -13.23 -1.58 -12.63
CA ALA A 250 -13.86 -2.84 -12.27
C ALA A 250 -14.24 -2.79 -10.77
N PRO A 251 -15.54 -2.78 -10.45
CA PRO A 251 -15.98 -2.54 -9.10
C PRO A 251 -15.65 -3.77 -8.26
N LEU A 252 -14.76 -3.59 -7.27
CA LEU A 252 -14.38 -4.66 -6.35
C LEU A 252 -15.55 -5.10 -5.44
N HIS A 253 -16.67 -4.39 -5.46
CA HIS A 253 -17.81 -4.64 -4.58
C HIS A 253 -18.97 -5.41 -5.23
N GLU A 254 -19.02 -5.48 -6.57
CA GLU A 254 -20.12 -6.19 -7.25
C GLU A 254 -20.05 -7.70 -7.04
N LYS A 255 -18.83 -8.25 -6.95
CA LYS A 255 -18.60 -9.67 -6.75
C LYS A 255 -17.52 -9.89 -5.71
N ARG A 256 -17.83 -10.69 -4.70
CA ARG A 256 -16.86 -11.14 -3.68
C ARG A 256 -16.01 -12.28 -4.24
N PRO A 257 -14.72 -12.38 -3.87
CA PRO A 257 -13.94 -13.59 -4.13
C PRO A 257 -14.59 -14.80 -3.46
N ALA A 258 -14.53 -15.96 -4.10
CA ALA A 258 -14.96 -17.20 -3.47
C ALA A 258 -14.06 -17.51 -2.25
N TRP A 259 -14.63 -18.08 -1.19
CA TRP A 259 -13.90 -18.33 0.06
C TRP A 259 -12.65 -19.21 -0.11
N TRP A 260 -12.64 -20.13 -1.09
CA TRP A 260 -11.50 -20.99 -1.36
C TRP A 260 -10.30 -20.22 -1.95
N THR A 261 -10.51 -19.04 -2.54
CA THR A 261 -9.42 -18.24 -3.10
C THR A 261 -8.45 -17.76 -2.02
N TYR A 262 -8.95 -17.52 -0.79
CA TYR A 262 -8.12 -17.18 0.37
C TYR A 262 -7.29 -18.37 0.87
N LEU A 263 -7.74 -19.61 0.64
CA LEU A 263 -6.93 -20.81 0.94
C LEU A 263 -5.72 -20.95 0.03
N LEU A 264 -5.69 -20.24 -1.11
CA LEU A 264 -4.55 -20.21 -2.02
C LEU A 264 -3.55 -19.10 -1.68
N ALA A 265 -3.94 -18.09 -0.92
CA ALA A 265 -3.05 -17.00 -0.53
C ALA A 265 -1.80 -17.46 0.26
N PRO A 266 -1.83 -18.53 1.08
CA PRO A 266 -0.63 -19.14 1.67
C PRO A 266 0.42 -19.63 0.67
N LEU A 267 0.09 -19.76 -0.62
CA LEU A 267 1.11 -20.02 -1.65
C LEU A 267 2.15 -18.90 -1.72
N THR A 268 1.79 -17.65 -1.43
CA THR A 268 2.75 -16.53 -1.40
C THR A 268 3.86 -16.72 -0.36
N PRO A 269 3.58 -16.85 0.96
CA PRO A 269 4.64 -17.10 1.93
C PRO A 269 5.32 -18.46 1.73
N ALA A 270 4.60 -19.50 1.26
CA ALA A 270 5.22 -20.79 0.98
C ALA A 270 6.26 -20.69 -0.15
N THR A 271 5.92 -20.04 -1.27
CA THR A 271 6.86 -19.82 -2.36
C THR A 271 8.01 -18.90 -1.93
N ALA A 272 7.73 -17.86 -1.14
CA ALA A 272 8.78 -16.98 -0.61
C ALA A 272 9.78 -17.77 0.25
N ALA A 273 9.30 -18.58 1.19
CA ALA A 273 10.11 -19.41 2.07
C ALA A 273 10.92 -20.49 1.31
N LEU A 274 10.42 -20.97 0.17
CA LEU A 274 11.12 -21.95 -0.67
C LEU A 274 12.21 -21.31 -1.55
N ILE A 275 11.98 -20.10 -2.05
CA ILE A 275 12.90 -19.43 -2.98
C ILE A 275 14.00 -18.65 -2.23
N TYR A 276 13.67 -18.03 -1.09
CA TYR A 276 14.63 -17.22 -0.33
C TYR A 276 15.93 -17.95 0.06
N PRO A 277 15.93 -19.24 0.47
CA PRO A 277 17.17 -19.98 0.74
C PRO A 277 18.13 -20.02 -0.45
N ILE A 278 17.63 -19.96 -1.69
CA ILE A 278 18.47 -19.95 -2.89
C ILE A 278 19.33 -18.68 -2.89
N PHE A 279 18.70 -17.50 -2.75
CA PHE A 279 19.42 -16.22 -2.63
C PHE A 279 20.38 -16.21 -1.44
N PHE A 280 19.94 -16.70 -0.28
CA PHE A 280 20.74 -16.72 0.94
C PHE A 280 22.00 -17.57 0.78
N ASN A 281 21.88 -18.75 0.19
CA ASN A 281 23.00 -19.67 0.01
C ASN A 281 23.96 -19.24 -1.11
N THR A 282 23.46 -18.54 -2.14
CA THR A 282 24.32 -18.02 -3.22
C THR A 282 24.94 -16.67 -2.89
N GLY A 283 24.46 -15.99 -1.84
CA GLY A 283 24.86 -14.61 -1.51
C GLY A 283 24.45 -13.60 -2.57
N GLN A 284 23.51 -13.96 -3.46
CA GLN A 284 23.02 -13.06 -4.50
C GLN A 284 21.95 -12.14 -3.91
N ALA A 285 22.16 -10.84 -4.04
CA ALA A 285 21.15 -9.82 -3.79
C ALA A 285 20.61 -9.30 -5.13
N ILE A 286 19.35 -8.92 -5.16
CA ILE A 286 18.78 -8.19 -6.30
C ILE A 286 19.34 -6.75 -6.26
N PRO A 287 19.84 -6.18 -7.38
CA PRO A 287 20.29 -4.80 -7.43
C PRO A 287 19.09 -3.87 -7.23
N THR A 288 18.97 -3.37 -6.01
CA THR A 288 17.81 -2.60 -5.53
C THR A 288 17.72 -1.22 -6.14
N GLU A 289 18.87 -0.59 -6.37
CA GLU A 289 19.00 0.71 -7.01
C GLU A 289 18.28 0.75 -8.36
N ASP A 290 18.49 -0.26 -9.21
CA ASP A 290 17.83 -0.37 -10.51
C ASP A 290 16.30 -0.37 -10.36
N VAL A 291 15.80 -1.06 -9.35
CA VAL A 291 14.37 -1.15 -9.12
C VAL A 291 13.81 0.15 -8.54
N THR A 292 14.53 0.80 -7.63
CA THR A 292 14.21 2.15 -7.17
C THR A 292 14.14 3.12 -8.34
N PHE A 293 15.12 3.11 -9.24
CA PHE A 293 15.13 3.97 -10.42
C PHE A 293 13.95 3.68 -11.36
N LEU A 294 13.61 2.40 -11.57
CA LEU A 294 12.44 2.01 -12.36
C LEU A 294 11.14 2.48 -11.72
N LEU A 295 10.97 2.34 -10.40
CA LEU A 295 9.78 2.78 -9.68
C LEU A 295 9.69 4.32 -9.62
N LEU A 296 10.82 5.00 -9.46
CA LEU A 296 10.91 6.47 -9.54
C LEU A 296 10.51 6.97 -10.93
N ALA A 297 11.05 6.36 -11.99
CA ALA A 297 10.73 6.73 -13.37
C ALA A 297 9.26 6.44 -13.70
N ALA A 298 8.77 5.23 -13.38
CA ALA A 298 7.39 4.85 -13.61
C ALA A 298 6.42 5.74 -12.81
N GLY A 299 6.71 5.96 -11.52
CA GLY A 299 5.93 6.84 -10.65
C GLY A 299 5.85 8.25 -11.18
N THR A 300 6.98 8.82 -11.63
CA THR A 300 7.03 10.16 -12.23
C THR A 300 6.17 10.25 -13.49
N LEU A 301 6.37 9.32 -14.44
CA LEU A 301 5.66 9.33 -15.72
C LEU A 301 4.15 9.16 -15.52
N LEU A 302 3.75 8.23 -14.66
CA LEU A 302 2.34 7.97 -14.38
C LEU A 302 1.68 9.10 -13.60
N LEU A 303 2.41 9.81 -12.74
CA LEU A 303 1.92 10.98 -12.02
C LEU A 303 1.65 12.14 -12.96
N ILE A 304 2.61 12.45 -13.84
CA ILE A 304 2.44 13.49 -14.87
C ILE A 304 1.28 13.13 -15.80
N ALA A 305 1.24 11.90 -16.30
CA ALA A 305 0.16 11.43 -17.16
C ALA A 305 -1.21 11.48 -16.45
N GLY A 306 -1.25 11.07 -15.18
CA GLY A 306 -2.45 11.10 -14.34
C GLY A 306 -2.94 12.52 -14.08
N TRP A 307 -2.05 13.51 -13.91
CA TRP A 307 -2.43 14.91 -13.78
C TRP A 307 -3.02 15.48 -15.07
N VAL A 308 -2.49 15.10 -16.24
CA VAL A 308 -2.88 15.67 -17.53
C VAL A 308 -4.13 14.99 -18.12
N GLN A 309 -4.25 13.67 -18.00
CA GLN A 309 -5.27 12.87 -18.67
C GLN A 309 -6.72 13.35 -18.42
N PRO A 310 -7.13 13.73 -17.20
CA PRO A 310 -8.49 14.23 -16.95
C PRO A 310 -8.81 15.53 -17.69
N PHE A 311 -7.81 16.34 -18.01
CA PHE A 311 -8.00 17.61 -18.71
C PHE A 311 -8.06 17.43 -20.23
N LEU A 312 -7.40 16.41 -20.77
CA LEU A 312 -7.45 16.08 -22.20
C LEU A 312 -8.75 15.38 -22.61
N LEU A 313 -9.28 14.50 -21.74
CA LEU A 313 -10.47 13.70 -22.07
C LEU A 313 -11.79 14.35 -21.69
N ALA A 314 -11.78 15.44 -20.94
CA ALA A 314 -13.00 16.12 -20.59
C ALA A 314 -13.56 16.84 -21.81
N THR A 315 -14.49 16.20 -22.51
CA THR A 315 -15.37 16.90 -23.45
C THR A 315 -16.10 18.00 -22.68
N PRO A 316 -16.19 19.23 -23.22
CA PRO A 316 -16.97 20.27 -22.58
C PRO A 316 -18.39 19.73 -22.36
N HIS A 317 -18.84 19.70 -21.11
CA HIS A 317 -20.23 19.39 -20.83
C HIS A 317 -21.07 20.50 -21.47
N PRO A 318 -22.05 20.18 -22.33
CA PRO A 318 -22.87 21.20 -22.98
C PRO A 318 -23.67 22.08 -22.00
N ASP A 319 -23.77 21.66 -20.73
CA ASP A 319 -24.70 22.23 -19.74
C ASP A 319 -23.99 22.76 -18.47
N SER A 320 -22.69 23.13 -18.54
CA SER A 320 -21.97 23.80 -17.44
C SER A 320 -21.58 25.22 -17.79
#